data_AF-A0A1A8SIS7-F1
#
_entry.id   AF-A0A1A8SIS7-F1
#
_cell.length_a   1.000
_cell.length_b   1.000
_cell.length_c   1.000
_cell.angle_alpha   90.00
_cell.angle_beta   90.00
_cell.angle_gamma   90.00
#
_symmetry.space_group_name_H-M   'P 1'
#
loop_
_entity.id
_entity.type
_entity.pdbx_description
1 polymer ?
#
loop_
_entity_poly.entity_id
_entity_poly.type
_entity_poly.pdbx_seq_one_letter_code
_entity_poly.pdbx_strand_id
1 'polypeptide(L)'
;MDIDSLYTNIDITEGINAVKQVLLKYPNSRRPDKELLQLLQINLRRNDFEFDGQFYLQIKGTAMGKKFAPAYANIFMAQWETEALNKCV
;
A
#
# COMPACT_ATOMS: atom_id res chain seq x y z
N MET A 1 17.95 -6.16 5.87
CA MET A 1 17.23 -7.39 5.51
C MET A 1 16.68 -7.18 4.11
N ASP A 2 16.77 -8.18 3.24
CA ASP A 2 16.09 -8.15 1.95
C ASP A 2 14.70 -8.75 2.10
N ILE A 3 13.69 -8.17 1.45
CA ILE A 3 12.31 -8.66 1.52
C ILE A 3 11.93 -9.19 0.16
N ASP A 4 11.89 -10.52 0.06
CA ASP A 4 11.40 -11.19 -1.12
C ASP A 4 9.95 -10.82 -1.40
N SER A 5 9.69 -10.37 -2.63
CA SER A 5 8.34 -10.15 -3.15
C SER A 5 7.50 -9.16 -2.33
N LEU A 6 8.11 -8.06 -1.87
CA LEU A 6 7.45 -7.02 -1.07
C LEU A 6 6.11 -6.56 -1.67
N TYR A 7 6.11 -6.15 -2.94
CA TYR A 7 4.92 -5.59 -3.60
C TYR A 7 3.74 -6.56 -3.64
N THR A 8 3.96 -7.87 -3.70
CA THR A 8 2.89 -8.88 -3.76
C THR A 8 2.42 -9.33 -2.37
N ASN A 9 3.16 -8.98 -1.32
CA ASN A 9 2.92 -9.48 0.04
C ASN A 9 2.30 -8.47 1.00
N ILE A 10 2.24 -7.18 0.63
CA ILE A 10 1.58 -6.15 1.44
C ILE A 10 0.09 -6.51 1.63
N ASP A 11 -0.37 -6.58 2.87
CA ASP A 11 -1.80 -6.64 3.16
C ASP A 11 -2.46 -5.30 2.78
N ILE A 12 -3.54 -5.37 2.00
CA ILE A 12 -4.21 -4.17 1.49
C ILE A 12 -4.71 -3.29 2.63
N THR A 13 -5.25 -3.89 3.69
CA THR A 13 -5.82 -3.16 4.82
C THR A 13 -4.71 -2.50 5.64
N GLU A 14 -3.63 -3.24 5.92
CA GLU A 14 -2.47 -2.70 6.64
C GLU A 14 -1.78 -1.59 5.85
N GLY A 15 -1.59 -1.75 4.55
CA GLY A 15 -0.97 -0.70 3.73
C GLY A 15 -1.83 0.55 3.60
N ILE A 16 -3.16 0.43 3.49
CA ILE A 16 -4.06 1.60 3.53
C ILE A 16 -3.96 2.29 4.89
N ASN A 17 -3.90 1.53 5.98
CA ASN A 17 -3.72 2.08 7.32
C ASN A 17 -2.37 2.79 7.47
N ALA A 18 -1.28 2.22 6.97
CA ALA A 18 0.04 2.85 6.99
C ALA A 18 0.01 4.22 6.28
N VAL A 19 -0.61 4.29 5.09
CA VAL A 19 -0.80 5.56 4.38
C VAL A 19 -1.65 6.53 5.21
N LYS A 20 -2.77 6.08 5.78
CA LYS A 20 -3.61 6.91 6.65
C LYS A 20 -2.82 7.50 7.83
N GLN A 21 -1.98 6.70 8.48
CA GLN A 21 -1.15 7.17 9.61
C GLN A 21 -0.14 8.23 9.17
N VAL A 22 0.51 8.04 8.02
CA VAL A 22 1.44 9.05 7.47
C VAL A 22 0.72 10.35 7.13
N LEU A 23 -0.48 10.29 6.55
CA LEU A 23 -1.27 11.48 6.24
C LEU A 23 -1.65 12.26 7.50
N LEU A 24 -2.02 11.55 8.58
CA LEU A 24 -2.32 12.14 9.89
C LEU A 24 -1.07 12.72 10.58
N LYS A 25 0.08 12.06 10.45
CA LYS A 25 1.36 12.53 11.01
C LYS A 25 1.86 13.81 10.33
N TYR A 26 1.58 13.97 9.03
CA TYR A 26 1.98 15.13 8.24
C TYR A 26 0.75 15.78 7.59
N PRO A 27 -0.06 16.55 8.34
CA PRO A 27 -1.28 17.15 7.84
C PRO A 27 -0.99 18.24 6.81
N ASN A 28 -1.82 18.31 5.76
CA ASN A 28 -1.74 19.36 4.74
C ASN A 28 -3.15 19.78 4.30
N SER A 29 -3.53 21.02 4.59
CA SER A 29 -4.87 21.54 4.29
C SER A 29 -5.23 21.60 2.79
N ARG A 30 -4.23 21.53 1.90
CA ARG A 30 -4.45 21.50 0.44
C ARG A 30 -4.52 20.08 -0.12
N ARG A 31 -4.25 19.06 0.69
CA ARG A 31 -4.22 17.65 0.25
C ARG A 31 -5.57 17.00 0.55
N PRO A 32 -6.25 16.42 -0.46
CA PRO A 32 -7.55 15.77 -0.29
C PRO A 32 -7.36 14.34 0.26
N ASP A 33 -7.06 14.23 1.55
CA ASP A 33 -6.63 12.97 2.18
C ASP A 33 -7.67 11.85 2.07
N LYS A 34 -8.96 12.20 2.19
CA LYS A 34 -10.07 11.24 2.10
C LYS A 34 -10.17 10.66 0.68
N GLU A 35 -10.10 11.51 -0.32
CA GLU A 35 -10.20 11.15 -1.73
C GLU A 35 -9.00 10.32 -2.17
N LEU A 36 -7.79 10.69 -1.72
CA LEU A 36 -6.58 9.91 -1.98
C LEU A 36 -6.67 8.50 -1.38
N LEU A 37 -7.16 8.36 -0.14
CA LEU A 37 -7.36 7.06 0.49
C LEU A 37 -8.42 6.23 -0.23
N GLN A 38 -9.51 6.85 -0.69
CA GLN A 38 -10.54 6.17 -1.49
C GLN A 38 -10.00 5.70 -2.84
N LEU A 39 -9.25 6.55 -3.55
CA LEU A 39 -8.63 6.19 -4.82
C LEU A 39 -7.61 5.06 -4.63
N LEU A 40 -6.80 5.11 -3.58
CA LEU A 40 -5.88 4.03 -3.23
C LEU A 40 -6.63 2.72 -2.97
N GLN A 41 -7.71 2.76 -2.18
CA GLN A 41 -8.52 1.58 -1.88
C GLN A 41 -9.14 0.95 -3.15
N ILE A 42 -9.66 1.78 -4.06
CA ILE A 42 -10.20 1.31 -5.35
C ILE A 42 -9.10 0.65 -6.16
N ASN A 43 -7.94 1.29 -6.30
CA ASN A 43 -6.82 0.77 -7.10
C ASN A 43 -6.24 -0.53 -6.52
N LEU A 44 -6.27 -0.73 -5.21
CA LEU A 44 -5.77 -1.95 -4.57
C LEU A 44 -6.80 -3.10 -4.61
N ARG A 45 -8.10 -2.81 -4.48
CA ARG A 45 -9.16 -3.84 -4.40
C ARG A 45 -9.78 -4.22 -5.74
N ARG A 46 -9.67 -3.35 -6.75
CA ARG A 46 -10.21 -3.55 -8.09
C ARG A 46 -9.08 -3.57 -9.12
N ASN A 47 -8.08 -4.39 -8.85
CA ASN A 47 -6.99 -4.61 -9.79
C ASN A 47 -7.19 -5.97 -10.46
N ASP A 48 -8.03 -5.97 -11.48
CA ASP A 48 -8.18 -7.07 -12.42
C ASP A 48 -7.09 -7.02 -13.51
N PHE A 49 -6.65 -8.18 -13.95
CA PHE A 49 -5.72 -8.33 -15.05
C PHE A 49 -6.03 -9.60 -15.83
N GLU A 50 -5.67 -9.58 -17.12
CA GLU A 50 -5.77 -10.75 -17.99
C GLU A 50 -4.42 -11.46 -18.03
N PHE A 51 -4.46 -12.78 -17.88
CA PHE A 51 -3.32 -13.65 -18.11
C PHE A 51 -3.80 -14.90 -18.82
N ASP A 52 -3.17 -15.22 -19.96
CA ASP A 52 -3.51 -16.39 -20.78
C ASP A 52 -5.01 -16.49 -21.15
N GLY A 53 -5.61 -15.35 -21.53
CA GLY A 53 -7.04 -15.27 -21.89
C GLY A 53 -8.01 -15.44 -20.71
N GLN A 54 -7.50 -15.50 -19.47
CA GLN A 54 -8.32 -15.59 -18.26
C GLN A 54 -8.20 -14.31 -17.43
N PHE A 55 -9.31 -13.89 -16.84
CA PHE A 55 -9.35 -12.72 -15.96
C PHE A 55 -9.12 -13.11 -14.51
N TYR A 56 -8.20 -12.41 -13.85
CA TYR A 56 -7.87 -12.60 -12.45
C TYR A 56 -8.03 -11.30 -11.68
N LEU A 57 -8.52 -11.39 -10.45
CA LEU A 57 -8.54 -10.27 -9.51
C LEU A 57 -7.38 -10.43 -8.53
N GLN A 58 -6.52 -9.41 -8.45
CA GLN A 58 -5.45 -9.38 -7.45
C GLN A 58 -6.06 -9.09 -6.07
N ILE A 59 -5.99 -10.09 -5.18
CA ILE A 59 -6.56 -10.01 -3.82
C ILE A 59 -5.54 -9.57 -2.75
N LYS A 60 -4.25 -9.55 -3.08
CA LYS A 60 -3.15 -9.22 -2.16
C LYS A 60 -2.04 -8.43 -2.85
N GLY A 61 -1.37 -7.57 -2.10
CA GLY A 61 -0.29 -6.73 -2.62
C GLY A 61 -0.79 -5.58 -3.49
N THR A 62 0.12 -5.03 -4.28
CA THR A 62 -0.15 -3.98 -5.26
C THR A 62 0.39 -4.41 -6.63
N ALA A 63 -0.29 -4.01 -7.70
CA ALA A 63 0.16 -4.30 -9.05
C ALA A 63 1.46 -3.54 -9.35
N MET A 64 2.45 -4.26 -9.89
CA MET A 64 3.68 -3.63 -10.39
C MET A 64 3.36 -2.71 -11.57
N GLY A 65 4.08 -1.60 -11.68
CA GLY A 65 3.89 -0.62 -12.76
C GLY A 65 2.88 0.50 -12.45
N LYS A 66 2.19 0.48 -11.31
CA LYS A 66 1.37 1.63 -10.87
C LYS A 66 2.29 2.75 -10.38
N LYS A 67 2.02 4.00 -10.79
CA LYS A 67 2.81 5.18 -10.37
C LYS A 67 2.92 5.35 -8.86
N PHE A 68 1.86 4.96 -8.12
CA PHE A 68 1.82 5.07 -6.67
C PHE A 68 2.48 3.89 -5.94
N ALA A 69 2.74 2.76 -6.62
CA ALA A 69 3.18 1.53 -5.97
C ALA A 69 4.49 1.71 -5.19
N PRO A 70 5.54 2.36 -5.71
CA PRO A 70 6.79 2.54 -4.96
C PRO A 70 6.62 3.38 -3.69
N ALA A 71 5.88 4.48 -3.77
CA ALA A 71 5.60 5.33 -2.61
C ALA A 71 4.77 4.58 -1.55
N TYR A 72 3.78 3.81 -2.00
CA TYR A 72 2.95 2.97 -1.13
C TYR A 72 3.79 1.91 -0.40
N ALA A 73 4.66 1.19 -1.11
CA ALA A 73 5.53 0.18 -0.52
C ALA A 73 6.50 0.80 0.50
N ASN A 74 7.10 1.95 0.19
CA ASN A 74 7.99 2.65 1.12
C ASN A 74 7.26 3.08 2.40
N ILE A 75 6.05 3.60 2.28
CA ILE A 75 5.24 4.01 3.44
C ILE A 75 4.89 2.82 4.32
N PHE A 76 4.46 1.70 3.71
CA PHE A 76 4.18 0.47 4.44
C PHE A 76 5.43 -0.05 5.18
N MET A 77 6.58 -0.06 4.49
CA MET A 77 7.84 -0.51 5.08
C MET A 77 8.28 0.36 6.25
N ALA A 78 8.19 1.69 6.13
CA ALA A 78 8.53 2.60 7.22
C ALA A 78 7.65 2.37 8.47
N GLN A 79 6.37 2.09 8.28
CA GLN A 79 5.45 1.73 9.37
C GLN A 79 5.84 0.39 9.99
N TRP A 80 6.08 -0.64 9.17
CA TRP A 80 6.47 -1.97 9.62
C TRP A 80 7.79 -1.98 10.39
N GLU A 81 8.81 -1.27 9.91
CA GLU A 81 10.11 -1.13 10.59
C GLU A 81 9.95 -0.45 11.95
N THR A 82 9.12 0.59 12.03
CA THR A 82 8.83 1.28 13.30
C THR A 82 8.17 0.32 14.31
N GLU A 83 7.21 -0.48 13.87
CA GLU A 83 6.53 -1.46 14.72
C GLU A 83 7.45 -2.60 15.15
N ALA A 84 8.33 -3.07 14.25
CA ALA A 84 9.33 -4.08 14.55
C ALA A 84 10.34 -3.59 15.59
N LEU A 85 10.86 -2.37 15.44
CA LEU A 85 11.79 -1.76 16.40
C LEU A 85 11.15 -1.59 17.79
N ASN A 86 9.89 -1.15 17.85
CA ASN A 86 9.17 -0.99 19.12
C ASN A 86 8.94 -2.31 19.86
N LYS A 87 8.93 -3.46 19.17
CA LYS A 87 8.80 -4.79 19.79
C LYS A 87 10.13 -5.34 20.33
N CYS A 88 11.25 -4.76 19.93
CA CYS A 88 12.59 -5.17 20.38
C CYS A 88 13.06 -4.41 21.63
N VAL A 89 12.29 -3.42 22.09
CA VAL A 89 12.52 -2.64 23.33
C VAL A 89 11.58 -3.14 24.41
#